data_AF-A0A925VW86-F1
#
_entry.id   AF-A0A925VW86-F1
#
_cell.length_a   1.000
_cell.length_b   1.000
_cell.length_c   1.000
_cell.angle_alpha   90.00
_cell.angle_beta   90.00
_cell.angle_gamma   90.00
#
_symmetry.space_group_name_H-M   'P 1'
#
loop_
_entity.id
_entity.type
_entity.pdbx_description
1 polymer ?
#
loop_
_entity_poly.entity_id
_entity_poly.type
_entity_poly.pdbx_seq_one_letter_code
_entity_poly.pdbx_strand_id
1 'polypeptide(L)'
;MHSTLRRFALAAALALPAVVPALAQQKLKYPKPQPEQIYEAVTQPAVPAGGLAAYAQYLADNQQYPTAALQRGAAGTVEVTFVVEKTGVISNVAATKPLDPELDAEA
;
A
#
# COMPACT_ATOMS: atom_id res chain seq x y z
N MET A 1 -63.10 5.75 57.70
CA MET A 1 -62.09 4.70 57.97
C MET A 1 -61.51 4.26 56.64
N HIS A 2 -60.18 4.39 56.49
CA HIS A 2 -59.30 3.76 55.48
C HIS A 2 -59.64 4.05 54.01
N SER A 3 -58.83 4.78 53.25
CA SER A 3 -57.61 4.27 52.57
C SER A 3 -57.56 5.06 51.23
N THR A 4 -56.46 5.49 50.60
CA THR A 4 -55.02 5.48 50.82
C THR A 4 -54.39 6.49 49.85
N LEU A 5 -53.45 7.27 50.38
CA LEU A 5 -52.19 7.72 49.80
C LEU A 5 -51.86 7.25 48.37
N ARG A 6 -51.52 8.18 47.46
CA ARG A 6 -50.55 7.95 46.37
C ARG A 6 -49.95 9.26 45.83
N ARG A 7 -48.71 9.51 46.28
CA ARG A 7 -47.54 9.98 45.51
C ARG A 7 -47.61 11.42 44.95
N PHE A 8 -47.01 12.41 45.63
CA PHE A 8 -45.59 12.81 45.62
C PHE A 8 -45.13 13.60 44.37
N ALA A 9 -44.52 14.75 44.67
CA ALA A 9 -43.60 15.60 43.90
C ALA A 9 -44.24 16.43 42.76
N LEU A 10 -44.34 17.77 42.84
CA LEU A 10 -43.35 18.85 43.08
C LEU A 10 -42.41 19.08 41.88
N ALA A 11 -42.26 20.38 41.57
CA ALA A 11 -41.19 21.05 40.84
C ALA A 11 -41.34 21.09 39.31
N ALA A 12 -40.92 22.13 38.60
CA ALA A 12 -40.52 23.50 38.89
C ALA A 12 -40.33 24.16 37.51
N ALA A 13 -40.40 25.48 37.47
CA ALA A 13 -40.22 26.33 36.30
C ALA A 13 -38.95 26.02 35.48
N LEU A 14 -38.98 26.24 34.17
CA LEU A 14 -37.79 26.76 33.47
C LEU A 14 -38.18 27.45 32.15
N ALA A 15 -37.77 28.71 32.04
CA ALA A 15 -37.66 29.43 30.77
C ALA A 15 -36.69 28.70 29.83
N LEU A 16 -37.04 28.61 28.54
CA LEU A 16 -36.10 28.12 27.53
C LEU A 16 -35.37 29.31 26.88
N PRO A 17 -34.03 29.40 27.02
CA PRO A 17 -33.21 30.35 26.29
C PRO A 17 -33.05 29.89 24.83
N ALA A 18 -32.86 30.83 23.91
CA ALA A 18 -32.51 30.54 22.52
C ALA A 18 -31.15 29.82 22.47
N VAL A 19 -31.18 28.50 22.28
CA VAL A 19 -30.00 27.64 22.15
C VAL A 19 -30.12 26.92 20.82
N VAL A 20 -29.61 27.56 19.76
CA VAL A 20 -29.10 26.85 18.59
C VAL A 20 -27.59 27.02 18.51
N PRO A 21 -26.81 26.25 19.29
CA PRO A 21 -25.40 26.09 19.03
C PRO A 21 -25.19 24.87 18.13
N ALA A 22 -24.12 24.95 17.34
CA ALA A 22 -23.27 23.80 17.06
C ALA A 22 -23.71 22.73 16.04
N LEU A 23 -24.53 23.05 15.03
CA LEU A 23 -24.65 22.17 13.84
C LEU A 23 -23.74 22.56 12.66
N ALA A 24 -23.04 23.70 12.71
CA ALA A 24 -22.32 24.24 11.55
C ALA A 24 -20.81 23.92 11.48
N GLN A 25 -20.21 23.20 12.43
CA GLN A 25 -18.78 22.88 12.37
C GLN A 25 -18.45 21.46 12.84
N GLN A 26 -19.16 20.46 12.32
CA GLN A 26 -18.55 19.13 12.29
C GLN A 26 -17.55 19.13 11.13
N LYS A 27 -16.29 19.52 11.41
CA LYS A 27 -15.17 19.39 10.46
C LYS A 27 -15.21 17.97 9.89
N LEU A 28 -15.48 17.85 8.59
CA LEU A 28 -15.40 16.59 7.88
C LEU A 28 -13.97 16.03 8.04
N LYS A 29 -13.84 14.94 8.79
CA LYS A 29 -12.61 14.15 8.83
C LYS A 29 -12.53 13.39 7.52
N TYR A 30 -11.92 13.99 6.51
CA TYR A 30 -11.56 13.27 5.30
C TYR A 30 -10.45 12.26 5.65
N PRO A 31 -10.59 10.98 5.25
CA PRO A 31 -9.47 10.06 5.35
C PRO A 31 -8.32 10.65 4.53
N LYS A 32 -7.16 10.86 5.18
CA LYS A 32 -5.94 11.19 4.44
C LYS A 32 -5.67 10.06 3.46
N PRO A 33 -5.33 10.35 2.19
CA PRO A 33 -4.81 9.33 1.28
C PRO A 33 -3.66 8.63 2.01
N GLN A 34 -3.82 7.34 2.26
CA GLN A 34 -2.73 6.54 2.80
C GLN A 34 -1.72 6.39 1.66
N PRO A 35 -0.41 6.59 1.90
CA PRO A 35 0.60 6.27 0.91
C PRO A 35 0.37 4.84 0.42
N GLU A 36 0.44 4.59 -0.89
CA GLU A 36 0.38 3.23 -1.43
C GLU A 36 1.38 2.32 -0.70
N GLN A 37 0.84 1.39 0.10
CA GLN A 37 1.63 0.46 0.89
C GLN A 37 2.12 -0.69 0.00
N ILE A 38 3.44 -0.92 0.00
CA ILE A 38 4.06 -2.08 -0.65
C ILE A 38 4.00 -3.26 0.32
N TYR A 39 3.68 -4.46 -0.20
CA TYR A 39 3.62 -5.69 0.57
C TYR A 39 4.65 -6.68 0.06
N GLU A 40 5.49 -7.20 0.94
CA GLU A 40 6.49 -8.24 0.61
C GLU A 40 5.90 -9.66 0.68
N ALA A 41 4.91 -9.88 1.56
CA ALA A 41 4.25 -11.15 1.76
C ALA A 41 2.73 -10.99 1.66
N VAL A 42 2.12 -11.70 0.71
CA VAL A 42 0.69 -11.66 0.42
C VAL A 42 0.15 -13.08 0.21
N THR A 43 -1.16 -13.28 0.42
CA THR A 43 -1.79 -14.60 0.21
C THR A 43 -1.74 -15.05 -1.25
N GLN A 44 -1.78 -14.11 -2.19
CA GLN A 44 -1.69 -14.38 -3.63
C GLN A 44 -0.64 -13.44 -4.23
N PRO A 45 0.57 -13.92 -4.55
CA PRO A 45 1.60 -13.10 -5.15
C PRO A 45 1.27 -12.79 -6.62
N ALA A 46 1.85 -11.71 -7.15
CA ALA A 46 1.83 -11.45 -8.57
C ALA A 46 2.59 -12.55 -9.32
N VAL A 47 2.09 -12.93 -10.50
CA VAL A 47 2.71 -13.93 -11.37
C VAL A 47 2.91 -13.30 -12.74
N PRO A 48 4.06 -13.50 -13.40
CA PRO A 48 4.26 -13.04 -14.77
C PRO A 48 3.17 -13.56 -15.71
N ALA A 49 2.82 -12.78 -16.72
CA ALA A 49 1.90 -13.23 -17.76
C ALA A 49 2.46 -14.49 -18.44
N GLY A 50 1.65 -15.55 -18.53
CA GLY A 50 2.10 -16.85 -19.05
C GLY A 50 2.91 -17.70 -18.05
N GLY A 51 3.08 -17.24 -16.81
CA GLY A 51 3.77 -17.96 -15.74
C GLY A 51 5.29 -17.89 -15.83
N LEU A 52 5.95 -18.64 -14.93
CA LEU A 52 7.41 -18.60 -14.79
C LEU A 52 8.16 -19.10 -16.04
N ALA A 53 7.56 -20.01 -16.82
CA ALA A 53 8.15 -20.49 -18.06
C ALA A 53 8.23 -19.40 -19.14
N ALA A 54 7.15 -18.62 -19.31
CA ALA A 54 7.14 -17.49 -20.23
C ALA A 54 8.11 -16.39 -19.79
N TYR A 55 8.22 -16.16 -18.47
CA TYR A 55 9.20 -15.25 -17.92
C TYR A 55 10.65 -15.68 -18.20
N ALA A 56 10.98 -16.95 -17.99
CA ALA A 56 12.31 -17.48 -18.29
C ALA A 56 12.65 -17.36 -19.79
N GLN A 57 11.69 -17.63 -20.67
CA GLN A 57 11.85 -17.44 -22.10
C GLN A 57 12.07 -15.96 -22.46
N TYR A 58 11.28 -15.06 -21.88
CA TYR A 58 11.45 -13.62 -22.08
C TYR A 58 12.87 -13.17 -21.70
N LEU A 59 13.40 -13.61 -20.56
CA LEU A 59 14.77 -13.29 -20.17
C LEU A 59 15.78 -13.86 -21.18
N ALA A 60 15.63 -15.10 -21.62
CA ALA A 60 16.53 -15.70 -22.61
C ALA A 60 16.56 -14.93 -23.94
N ASP A 61 15.41 -14.39 -24.37
CA ASP A 61 15.27 -13.68 -25.64
C ASP A 61 15.71 -12.20 -25.56
N ASN A 62 15.62 -11.58 -24.39
CA ASN A 62 15.80 -10.13 -24.22
C ASN A 62 17.06 -9.75 -23.43
N GLN A 63 17.65 -10.66 -22.65
CA GLN A 63 18.84 -10.37 -21.87
C GLN A 63 20.07 -10.24 -22.78
N GLN A 64 20.76 -9.10 -22.67
CA GLN A 64 21.97 -8.83 -23.44
C GLN A 64 23.16 -8.76 -22.49
N TYR A 65 24.17 -9.58 -22.77
CA TYR A 65 25.40 -9.55 -21.97
C TYR A 65 26.30 -8.39 -22.45
N PRO A 66 26.71 -7.45 -21.59
CA PRO A 66 27.58 -6.35 -21.99
C PRO A 66 28.89 -6.85 -22.58
N THR A 67 29.28 -6.31 -23.73
CA THR A 67 30.52 -6.71 -24.41
C THR A 67 31.76 -6.43 -23.55
N ALA A 68 31.78 -5.31 -22.83
CA ALA A 68 32.91 -4.96 -21.97
C ALA A 68 33.01 -5.85 -20.71
N ALA A 69 31.88 -6.34 -20.18
CA ALA A 69 31.88 -7.33 -19.11
C ALA A 69 32.40 -8.68 -19.62
N LEU A 70 32.00 -9.11 -20.84
CA LEU A 70 32.52 -10.32 -21.49
C LEU A 70 34.03 -10.26 -21.70
N GLN A 71 34.54 -9.15 -22.25
CA GLN A 71 35.97 -8.99 -22.54
C GLN A 71 36.84 -9.05 -21.29
N ARG A 72 36.30 -8.58 -20.15
CA ARG A 72 36.97 -8.61 -18.85
C ARG A 72 36.74 -9.92 -18.08
N GLY A 73 35.89 -10.80 -18.59
CA GLY A 73 35.52 -12.06 -17.94
C GLY A 73 34.73 -11.87 -16.64
N ALA A 74 34.08 -10.72 -16.45
CA ALA A 74 33.22 -10.48 -15.30
C ALA A 74 31.97 -11.38 -15.41
N ALA A 75 31.59 -12.07 -14.34
CA ALA A 75 30.43 -12.97 -14.30
C ALA A 75 29.90 -13.13 -12.86
N GLY A 76 28.61 -13.45 -12.72
CA GLY A 76 27.98 -13.76 -11.44
C GLY A 76 26.47 -13.57 -11.46
N THR A 77 25.88 -13.35 -10.28
CA THR A 77 24.44 -13.13 -10.11
C THR A 77 24.19 -11.71 -9.61
N VAL A 78 23.38 -10.96 -10.35
CA VAL A 78 22.85 -9.66 -9.93
C VAL A 78 21.46 -9.89 -9.33
N GLU A 79 21.25 -9.44 -8.10
CA GLU A 79 19.96 -9.53 -7.42
C GLU A 79 19.16 -8.24 -7.65
N VAL A 80 18.01 -8.35 -8.32
CA VAL A 80 17.15 -7.22 -8.66
C VAL A 80 15.84 -7.31 -7.89
N THR A 81 15.43 -6.20 -7.30
CA THR A 81 14.12 -6.03 -6.67
C THR A 81 13.32 -5.00 -7.44
N PHE A 82 12.01 -5.18 -7.48
CA PHE A 82 11.07 -4.27 -8.10
C PHE A 82 9.70 -4.42 -7.47
N VAL A 83 8.85 -3.42 -7.67
CA VAL A 83 7.47 -3.38 -7.18
C VAL A 83 6.54 -3.70 -8.34
N VAL A 84 5.59 -4.60 -8.12
CA VAL A 84 4.49 -4.86 -9.05
C VAL A 84 3.27 -4.08 -8.57
N GLU A 85 2.88 -3.08 -9.33
CA GLU A 85 1.72 -2.25 -9.05
C GLU A 85 0.41 -3.04 -9.23
N LYS A 86 -0.69 -2.51 -8.70
CA LYS A 86 -2.03 -3.12 -8.84
C LYS A 86 -2.47 -3.30 -10.29
N THR A 87 -1.90 -2.52 -11.21
CA THR A 87 -2.14 -2.59 -12.65
C THR A 87 -1.30 -3.65 -13.36
N GLY A 88 -0.33 -4.26 -12.67
CA GLY A 88 0.68 -5.15 -13.25
C GLY A 88 1.90 -4.42 -13.83
N VAL A 89 1.95 -3.09 -13.75
CA VAL A 89 3.12 -2.30 -14.15
C VAL A 89 4.23 -2.47 -13.11
N ILE A 90 5.48 -2.52 -13.58
CA ILE A 90 6.66 -2.62 -12.73
C ILE A 90 7.18 -1.21 -12.39
N SER A 91 7.54 -0.98 -11.14
CA SER A 91 8.13 0.25 -10.63
C SER A 91 9.30 -0.05 -9.68
N ASN A 92 10.06 0.98 -9.29
CA ASN A 92 11.11 0.92 -8.27
C ASN A 92 12.13 -0.23 -8.47
N VAL A 93 12.59 -0.40 -9.71
CA VAL A 93 13.62 -1.41 -10.04
C VAL A 93 14.96 -0.99 -9.45
N ALA A 94 15.59 -1.90 -8.72
CA ALA A 94 16.91 -1.68 -8.13
C ALA A 94 17.69 -2.98 -7.97
N ALA A 95 18.98 -2.94 -8.33
CA ALA A 95 19.94 -3.98 -7.96
C ALA A 95 20.28 -3.85 -6.46
N THR A 96 19.84 -4.81 -5.64
CA THR A 96 20.06 -4.81 -4.18
C THR A 96 21.44 -5.29 -3.80
N LYS A 97 22.05 -6.11 -4.65
CA LYS A 97 23.41 -6.61 -4.49
C LYS A 97 24.19 -6.39 -5.78
N PRO A 98 24.74 -5.17 -5.99
CA PRO A 98 25.53 -4.85 -7.17
C PRO A 98 26.80 -5.69 -7.20
N LEU A 99 27.21 -6.10 -8.40
CA LEU A 99 28.34 -6.99 -8.68
C LEU A 99 29.38 -6.31 -9.58
N ASP A 100 28.97 -5.87 -10.76
CA ASP A 100 29.78 -5.15 -11.73
C ASP A 100 28.88 -4.10 -12.40
N PRO A 101 29.34 -2.83 -12.53
CA PRO A 101 28.48 -1.76 -13.04
C PRO A 101 27.83 -2.03 -14.40
N GLU A 102 28.46 -2.82 -15.28
CA GLU A 102 27.89 -3.14 -16.59
C GLU A 102 26.87 -4.27 -16.48
N LEU A 103 27.15 -5.29 -15.65
CA LEU A 103 26.19 -6.35 -15.38
C LEU A 103 24.97 -5.83 -14.61
N ASP A 104 25.19 -4.90 -13.67
CA ASP A 104 24.15 -4.28 -12.85
C ASP A 104 23.27 -3.31 -13.66
N ALA A 105 23.80 -2.73 -14.75
CA ALA A 105 23.06 -1.82 -15.62
C ALA A 105 22.16 -2.53 -16.63
N GLU A 106 22.54 -3.74 -17.08
CA GLU A 106 21.69 -4.58 -17.94
C GLU A 106 20.62 -5.35 -17.16
N ALA A 107 20.85 -5.62 -15.88
CA ALA A 107 19.94 -6.35 -15.00
C ALA A 107 18.75 -5.48 -14.54
#